data_AF-A0A4R4LJ47-F1
#
_entry.id   AF-A0A4R4LJ47-F1
#
_cell.length_a   1.000
_cell.length_b   1.000
_cell.length_c   1.000
_cell.angle_alpha   90.00
_cell.angle_beta   90.00
_cell.angle_gamma   90.00
#
_symmetry.space_group_name_H-M   'P 1'
#
loop_
_entity.id
_entity.type
_entity.pdbx_description
1 polymer ?
#
loop_
_entity_poly.entity_id
_entity_poly.type
_entity_poly.pdbx_seq_one_letter_code
_entity_poly.pdbx_strand_id
1 'polypeptide(L)'
;MSDGLSPSNTPALRFLFRYRDLVADTLPEHRAVLRERGWCWWGWWKRPNEPGRTEVWETLARETAAGQRVRIGLFHSGTGTVHPAVVERVVVPRADDLGSFVSLSPPEAERDGVPAYYRSSRHSRGWLRLVALAEEPIEFFGRFSLASAPPLPHHPSSQLERLVGKRILDADELRTMDTTIWEVRPAQPADSSERFLTASQRQDGALSAEPVACPGPWLLHLTDPHYATGQFRREHQWRLEAEDGATRPTMVDAISNALDHYQRSVGAVLVTGDLTYVAAQDEFEAARAGLFKLTNGLLGLGMEHLVVVPGNHDIAWTRSDSYEYAAPVEVAPAEATANYRSFFQALYGYPASPHLSMARRFVFPGGNLVDVAAVNSSSLEQGRSFLAGMGRVQEAAYREATSALAWSSPGSALRMLALHHHLALTEDLESPDEYASGFGIAIDAPRIQRMAAHDGVHLAVHGHKHRAFVWRTEAYHLPEYNNERWKLGSINIVGGGSSGSISSDGRRNFFNLIRVAGPVVELEMYRSQQQGSFERFMTWRAPLVSGAVGDRLEIAPWQVIS
;
A
#
# COMPACT_ATOMS: atom_id res chain seq x y z
N MET A 1 -6.59 -40.23 46.49
CA MET A 1 -6.34 -40.68 45.11
C MET A 1 -7.01 -39.67 44.21
N SER A 2 -6.26 -38.66 43.77
CA SER A 2 -6.73 -37.66 42.81
C SER A 2 -6.06 -38.00 41.47
N ASP A 3 -6.85 -38.46 40.51
CA ASP A 3 -6.36 -38.75 39.17
C ASP A 3 -5.78 -37.48 38.54
N GLY A 4 -4.50 -37.57 38.20
CA GLY A 4 -3.79 -36.54 37.48
C GLY A 4 -4.41 -36.35 36.10
N LEU A 5 -4.75 -35.10 35.79
CA LEU A 5 -5.03 -34.66 34.43
C LEU A 5 -3.80 -34.94 33.57
N SER A 6 -3.94 -35.93 32.70
CA SER A 6 -2.98 -36.27 31.65
C SER A 6 -2.72 -35.04 30.76
N PRO A 7 -1.48 -34.73 30.34
CA PRO A 7 -1.19 -33.60 29.47
C PRO A 7 -1.84 -33.87 28.09
N SER A 8 -2.94 -33.17 27.84
CA SER A 8 -3.76 -33.29 26.63
C SER A 8 -2.97 -32.97 25.37
N ASN A 9 -2.74 -34.00 24.55
CA ASN A 9 -2.68 -34.05 23.08
C ASN A 9 -2.36 -32.74 22.33
N THR A 10 -1.27 -32.06 22.65
CA THR A 10 -0.84 -30.88 21.89
C THR A 10 -0.34 -31.35 20.52
N PRO A 11 -0.92 -30.89 19.40
CA PRO A 11 -0.51 -31.36 18.08
C PRO A 11 0.96 -31.03 17.83
N ALA A 12 1.73 -32.02 17.34
CA ALA A 12 3.12 -31.79 16.96
C ALA A 12 3.17 -30.94 15.67
N LEU A 13 3.31 -29.63 15.84
CA LEU A 13 3.62 -28.69 14.76
C LEU A 13 5.11 -28.38 14.79
N ARG A 14 5.76 -28.44 13.62
CA ARG A 14 7.17 -28.08 13.48
C ARG A 14 7.40 -26.73 12.84
N PHE A 15 6.55 -26.37 11.89
CA PHE A 15 6.64 -25.11 11.16
C PHE A 15 5.34 -24.34 11.28
N LEU A 16 5.44 -23.02 11.36
CA LEU A 16 4.33 -22.09 11.35
C LEU A 16 4.47 -21.17 10.15
N PHE A 17 3.46 -21.10 9.29
CA PHE A 17 3.42 -20.23 8.11
C PHE A 17 2.38 -19.13 8.32
N ARG A 18 2.80 -17.86 8.16
CA ARG A 18 1.93 -16.68 8.24
C ARG A 18 1.10 -16.56 6.98
N TYR A 19 -0.16 -16.17 7.15
CA TYR A 19 -0.99 -15.65 6.08
C TYR A 19 -1.93 -14.54 6.57
N ARG A 20 -2.69 -13.96 5.64
CA ARG A 20 -3.75 -12.99 5.91
C ARG A 20 -4.74 -12.99 4.74
N ASP A 21 -6.01 -12.74 5.04
CA ASP A 21 -7.05 -12.54 4.02
C ASP A 21 -6.91 -11.18 3.35
N LEU A 22 -6.32 -11.22 2.15
CA LEU A 22 -5.89 -10.03 1.42
C LEU A 22 -6.73 -9.82 0.17
N VAL A 23 -6.94 -10.88 -0.60
CA VAL A 23 -7.71 -10.87 -1.85
C VAL A 23 -9.03 -11.64 -1.71
N ALA A 24 -9.04 -12.68 -0.90
CA ALA A 24 -10.21 -13.52 -0.62
C ALA A 24 -10.16 -14.00 0.84
N ASP A 25 -11.26 -14.61 1.29
CA ASP A 25 -11.26 -15.40 2.52
C ASP A 25 -10.46 -16.70 2.27
N THR A 26 -9.24 -16.76 2.81
CA THR A 26 -8.23 -17.75 2.40
C THR A 26 -8.67 -19.17 2.76
N LEU A 27 -9.25 -19.37 3.95
CA LEU A 27 -9.56 -20.71 4.43
C LEU A 27 -10.72 -21.37 3.68
N PRO A 28 -11.89 -20.73 3.47
CA PRO A 28 -12.98 -21.30 2.68
C PRO A 28 -12.57 -21.67 1.26
N GLU A 29 -11.82 -20.80 0.58
CA GLU A 29 -11.32 -21.05 -0.78
C GLU A 29 -10.46 -22.32 -0.85
N HIS A 30 -9.49 -22.47 0.06
CA HIS A 30 -8.63 -23.66 0.10
C HIS A 30 -9.39 -24.92 0.55
N ARG A 31 -10.33 -24.78 1.49
CA ARG A 31 -11.18 -25.91 1.93
C ARG A 31 -12.14 -26.38 0.84
N ALA A 32 -12.63 -25.49 0.00
CA ALA A 32 -13.46 -25.85 -1.15
C ALA A 32 -12.67 -26.78 -2.10
N VAL A 33 -11.45 -26.37 -2.47
CA VAL A 33 -10.57 -27.18 -3.32
C VAL A 33 -10.20 -28.51 -2.63
N LEU A 34 -9.84 -28.49 -1.34
CA LEU A 34 -9.54 -29.71 -0.58
C LEU A 34 -10.70 -30.70 -0.56
N ARG A 35 -11.94 -30.23 -0.38
CA ARG A 35 -13.14 -31.11 -0.39
C ARG A 35 -13.40 -31.73 -1.75
N GLU A 36 -13.17 -30.98 -2.82
CA GLU A 36 -13.38 -31.45 -4.19
C GLU A 36 -12.30 -32.46 -4.63
N ARG A 37 -11.03 -32.18 -4.28
CA ARG A 37 -9.86 -32.87 -4.86
C ARG A 37 -9.14 -33.82 -3.90
N GLY A 38 -9.37 -33.66 -2.60
CA GLY A 38 -8.58 -34.32 -1.54
C GLY A 38 -7.20 -33.69 -1.29
N TRP A 39 -6.84 -32.65 -2.05
CA TRP A 39 -5.59 -31.90 -1.91
C TRP A 39 -5.76 -30.46 -2.43
N CYS A 40 -4.92 -29.53 -2.00
CA CYS A 40 -4.93 -28.14 -2.46
C CYS A 40 -3.53 -27.53 -2.38
N TRP A 41 -3.17 -26.72 -3.36
CA TRP A 41 -1.96 -25.91 -3.31
C TRP A 41 -2.17 -24.64 -2.48
N TRP A 42 -1.22 -24.39 -1.59
CA TRP A 42 -1.14 -23.18 -0.77
C TRP A 42 0.12 -22.40 -1.13
N GLY A 43 -0.05 -21.16 -1.61
CA GLY A 43 1.03 -20.29 -2.02
C GLY A 43 1.71 -19.58 -0.85
N TRP A 44 3.04 -19.55 -0.83
CA TRP A 44 3.79 -18.76 0.14
C TRP A 44 4.15 -17.38 -0.41
N TRP A 45 3.58 -16.34 0.21
CA TRP A 45 3.84 -14.93 -0.12
C TRP A 45 4.93 -14.39 0.80
N LYS A 46 6.18 -14.55 0.35
CA LYS A 46 7.38 -14.07 1.04
C LYS A 46 7.37 -12.55 1.15
N ARG A 47 7.77 -12.01 2.30
CA ARG A 47 8.00 -10.56 2.44
C ARG A 47 9.26 -10.10 1.69
N PRO A 48 9.33 -8.84 1.23
CA PRO A 48 10.43 -8.38 0.37
C PRO A 48 11.81 -8.61 1.00
N ASN A 49 11.98 -8.18 2.26
CA ASN A 49 13.24 -8.23 2.99
C ASN A 49 13.47 -9.53 3.78
N GLU A 50 12.47 -10.42 3.82
CA GLU A 50 12.60 -11.69 4.52
C GLU A 50 13.60 -12.61 3.78
N PRO A 51 14.41 -13.44 4.44
CA PRO A 51 15.20 -14.46 3.75
C PRO A 51 14.30 -15.56 3.14
N GLY A 52 14.85 -16.34 2.20
CA GLY A 52 14.11 -17.41 1.53
C GLY A 52 13.69 -18.59 2.40
N ARG A 53 14.24 -18.71 3.62
CA ARG A 53 14.05 -19.85 4.53
C ARG A 53 14.35 -21.21 3.86
N THR A 54 15.37 -21.25 3.00
CA THR A 54 15.71 -22.40 2.18
C THR A 54 15.86 -23.67 3.01
N GLU A 55 16.38 -23.56 4.23
CA GLU A 55 16.53 -24.66 5.17
C GLU A 55 15.19 -25.33 5.57
N VAL A 56 14.11 -24.54 5.72
CA VAL A 56 12.77 -25.05 6.01
C VAL A 56 12.20 -25.75 4.77
N TRP A 57 12.31 -25.11 3.61
CA TRP A 57 11.78 -25.64 2.35
C TRP A 57 12.48 -26.93 1.91
N GLU A 58 13.80 -27.00 2.03
CA GLU A 58 14.58 -28.20 1.75
C GLU A 58 14.23 -29.35 2.70
N THR A 59 14.00 -29.03 3.98
CA THR A 59 13.56 -30.03 4.96
C THR A 59 12.20 -30.60 4.59
N LEU A 60 11.22 -29.73 4.29
CA LEU A 60 9.90 -30.15 3.81
C LEU A 60 10.02 -30.98 2.52
N ALA A 61 10.87 -30.57 1.58
CA ALA A 61 11.08 -31.29 0.33
C ALA A 61 11.66 -32.70 0.56
N ARG A 62 12.67 -32.84 1.42
CA ARG A 62 13.26 -34.16 1.75
C ARG A 62 12.25 -35.08 2.43
N GLU A 63 11.51 -34.59 3.42
CA GLU A 63 10.55 -35.40 4.19
C GLU A 63 9.37 -35.83 3.30
N THR A 64 8.84 -34.92 2.51
CA THR A 64 7.74 -35.22 1.58
C THR A 64 8.16 -36.14 0.44
N ALA A 65 9.38 -36.01 -0.08
CA ALA A 65 9.94 -36.94 -1.07
C ALA A 65 10.14 -38.36 -0.50
N ALA A 66 10.34 -38.50 0.81
CA ALA A 66 10.38 -39.79 1.51
C ALA A 66 8.97 -40.35 1.82
N GLY A 67 7.90 -39.71 1.33
CA GLY A 67 6.52 -40.11 1.54
C GLY A 67 5.95 -39.71 2.91
N GLN A 68 6.66 -38.88 3.67
CA GLN A 68 6.17 -38.39 4.96
C GLN A 68 5.17 -37.25 4.77
N ARG A 69 4.13 -37.23 5.62
CA ARG A 69 3.18 -36.13 5.71
C ARG A 69 3.56 -35.23 6.87
N VAL A 70 3.90 -33.98 6.59
CA VAL A 70 4.42 -33.04 7.59
C VAL A 70 3.30 -32.16 8.13
N ARG A 71 3.16 -32.09 9.45
CA ARG A 71 2.20 -31.20 10.12
C ARG A 71 2.79 -29.82 10.33
N ILE A 72 2.05 -28.80 9.89
CA ILE A 72 2.40 -27.38 10.03
C ILE A 72 1.22 -26.61 10.64
N GLY A 73 1.49 -25.41 11.16
CA GLY A 73 0.45 -24.44 11.50
C GLY A 73 0.35 -23.34 10.45
N LEU A 74 -0.86 -22.87 10.18
CA LEU A 74 -1.14 -21.68 9.39
C LEU A 74 -1.62 -20.57 10.33
N PHE A 75 -0.77 -19.57 10.56
CA PHE A 75 -1.04 -18.42 11.43
C PHE A 75 -1.72 -17.30 10.66
N HIS A 76 -2.98 -17.03 10.98
CA HIS A 76 -3.73 -15.91 10.43
C HIS A 76 -3.36 -14.61 11.17
N SER A 77 -2.53 -13.78 10.56
CA SER A 77 -2.02 -12.58 11.23
C SER A 77 -3.07 -11.48 11.49
N GLY A 78 -4.22 -11.48 10.82
CA GLY A 78 -5.33 -10.57 11.11
C GLY A 78 -6.07 -10.94 12.41
N THR A 79 -6.78 -12.07 12.43
CA THR A 79 -7.52 -12.61 13.59
C THR A 79 -6.63 -13.09 14.74
N GLY A 80 -5.39 -13.47 14.46
CA GLY A 80 -4.49 -14.08 15.44
C GLY A 80 -4.68 -15.58 15.60
N THR A 81 -5.48 -16.28 14.79
CA THR A 81 -5.73 -17.72 14.95
C THR A 81 -4.66 -18.59 14.28
N VAL A 82 -4.51 -19.85 14.72
CA VAL A 82 -3.60 -20.84 14.11
C VAL A 82 -4.37 -22.09 13.72
N HIS A 83 -4.34 -22.47 12.44
CA HIS A 83 -5.00 -23.65 11.91
C HIS A 83 -3.98 -24.72 11.52
N PRO A 84 -4.05 -25.93 12.08
CA PRO A 84 -3.21 -27.04 11.64
C PRO A 84 -3.48 -27.44 10.19
N ALA A 85 -2.41 -27.76 9.46
CA ALA A 85 -2.46 -28.30 8.12
C ALA A 85 -1.45 -29.45 7.94
N VAL A 86 -1.68 -30.29 6.94
CA VAL A 86 -0.81 -31.43 6.60
C VAL A 86 -0.29 -31.26 5.18
N VAL A 87 1.03 -31.20 5.03
CA VAL A 87 1.74 -31.04 3.77
C VAL A 87 2.18 -32.41 3.25
N GLU A 88 1.85 -32.70 1.99
CA GLU A 88 2.26 -33.91 1.25
C GLU A 88 3.41 -33.65 0.28
N ARG A 89 3.54 -32.42 -0.23
CA ARG A 89 4.56 -32.07 -1.24
C ARG A 89 4.82 -30.57 -1.22
N VAL A 90 5.98 -30.15 -1.71
CA VAL A 90 6.32 -28.73 -1.84
C VAL A 90 6.89 -28.38 -3.21
N VAL A 91 6.74 -27.11 -3.61
CA VAL A 91 7.55 -26.46 -4.65
C VAL A 91 8.49 -25.50 -3.93
N VAL A 92 9.79 -25.82 -3.96
CA VAL A 92 10.83 -25.07 -3.23
C VAL A 92 11.08 -23.72 -3.91
N PRO A 93 11.18 -22.62 -3.15
CA PRO A 93 11.56 -21.31 -3.67
C PRO A 93 12.92 -21.33 -4.37
N ARG A 94 13.01 -20.55 -5.46
CA ARG A 94 14.24 -20.41 -6.25
C ARG A 94 14.66 -18.95 -6.27
N ALA A 95 15.93 -18.70 -6.03
CA ALA A 95 16.55 -17.41 -6.29
C ALA A 95 17.07 -17.37 -7.74
N ASP A 96 17.01 -16.20 -8.37
CA ASP A 96 17.71 -15.92 -9.61
C ASP A 96 19.21 -15.64 -9.36
N ASP A 97 19.96 -15.37 -10.43
CA ASP A 97 21.40 -15.08 -10.38
C ASP A 97 21.74 -13.83 -9.56
N LEU A 98 20.76 -12.97 -9.28
CA LEU A 98 20.87 -11.76 -8.47
C LEU A 98 20.44 -11.98 -7.01
N GLY A 99 20.11 -13.23 -6.63
CA GLY A 99 19.67 -13.59 -5.29
C GLY A 99 18.20 -13.24 -4.99
N SER A 100 17.43 -12.79 -5.98
CA SER A 100 16.02 -12.45 -5.82
C SER A 100 15.13 -13.67 -6.05
N PHE A 101 14.16 -13.90 -5.16
CA PHE A 101 13.27 -15.05 -5.27
C PHE A 101 12.25 -14.86 -6.38
N VAL A 102 12.25 -15.74 -7.39
CA VAL A 102 11.32 -15.67 -8.52
C VAL A 102 9.94 -16.20 -8.15
N SER A 103 8.90 -15.73 -8.85
CA SER A 103 7.56 -16.30 -8.71
C SER A 103 7.55 -17.68 -9.33
N LEU A 104 6.96 -18.64 -8.64
CA LEU A 104 6.80 -20.00 -9.12
C LEU A 104 5.32 -20.34 -9.22
N SER A 105 4.99 -21.27 -10.10
CA SER A 105 3.67 -21.88 -10.18
C SER A 105 3.78 -23.38 -9.92
N PRO A 106 2.73 -24.03 -9.39
CA PRO A 106 2.65 -25.48 -9.37
C PRO A 106 2.66 -26.06 -10.78
N PRO A 107 2.86 -27.37 -10.95
CA PRO A 107 2.79 -28.02 -12.26
C PRO A 107 1.46 -27.70 -12.95
N GLU A 108 1.50 -27.37 -14.25
CA GLU A 108 0.31 -26.95 -15.02
C GLU A 108 -0.80 -28.01 -15.00
N ALA A 109 -0.43 -29.29 -14.99
CA ALA A 109 -1.36 -30.43 -14.87
C ALA A 109 -2.15 -30.46 -13.55
N GLU A 110 -1.74 -29.67 -12.54
CA GLU A 110 -2.34 -29.58 -11.21
C GLU A 110 -2.92 -28.19 -10.92
N ARG A 111 -3.11 -27.37 -11.96
CA ARG A 111 -3.58 -25.99 -11.85
C ARG A 111 -5.01 -25.89 -11.28
N ASP A 112 -5.81 -26.92 -11.44
CA ASP A 112 -7.17 -27.02 -10.89
C ASP A 112 -7.18 -27.13 -9.36
N GLY A 113 -6.14 -27.72 -8.76
CA GLY A 113 -5.94 -27.76 -7.31
C GLY A 113 -5.36 -26.48 -6.70
N VAL A 114 -5.24 -25.40 -7.48
CA VAL A 114 -4.91 -24.05 -7.00
C VAL A 114 -6.21 -23.26 -6.84
N PRO A 115 -6.47 -22.59 -5.69
CA PRO A 115 -7.61 -21.69 -5.51
C PRO A 115 -7.67 -20.62 -6.61
N ALA A 116 -8.88 -20.22 -7.02
CA ALA A 116 -9.09 -19.37 -8.20
C ALA A 116 -8.30 -18.05 -8.13
N TYR A 117 -8.33 -17.39 -6.98
CA TYR A 117 -7.60 -16.13 -6.74
C TYR A 117 -6.07 -16.28 -6.78
N TYR A 118 -5.54 -17.50 -6.65
CA TYR A 118 -4.10 -17.80 -6.82
C TYR A 118 -3.72 -18.15 -8.27
N ARG A 119 -4.65 -18.61 -9.12
CA ARG A 119 -4.33 -19.08 -10.49
C ARG A 119 -3.80 -18.00 -11.42
N SER A 120 -4.06 -16.73 -11.10
CA SER A 120 -3.59 -15.54 -11.81
C SER A 120 -2.52 -14.77 -11.04
N SER A 121 -2.22 -15.19 -9.80
CA SER A 121 -1.23 -14.57 -8.92
C SER A 121 0.19 -14.94 -9.32
N ARG A 122 1.08 -13.94 -9.42
CA ARG A 122 2.54 -14.12 -9.61
C ARG A 122 3.31 -13.86 -8.32
N HIS A 123 2.72 -14.18 -7.17
CA HIS A 123 3.23 -13.73 -5.86
C HIS A 123 3.85 -14.85 -5.04
N SER A 124 3.46 -16.10 -5.33
CA SER A 124 3.93 -17.26 -4.58
C SER A 124 5.37 -17.58 -4.95
N ARG A 125 6.27 -17.47 -3.96
CA ARG A 125 7.68 -17.84 -4.13
C ARG A 125 7.92 -19.32 -3.87
N GLY A 126 7.01 -19.97 -3.14
CA GLY A 126 6.99 -21.42 -2.91
C GLY A 126 5.56 -21.91 -2.73
N TRP A 127 5.36 -23.22 -2.77
CA TRP A 127 4.03 -23.82 -2.65
C TRP A 127 4.03 -25.04 -1.75
N LEU A 128 2.98 -25.18 -0.94
CA LEU A 128 2.72 -26.33 -0.09
C LEU A 128 1.48 -27.07 -0.63
N ARG A 129 1.60 -28.36 -0.96
CA ARG A 129 0.44 -29.20 -1.30
C ARG A 129 -0.14 -29.73 -0.01
N LEU A 130 -1.26 -29.16 0.40
CA LEU A 130 -2.01 -29.56 1.58
C LEU A 130 -2.91 -30.75 1.24
N VAL A 131 -3.01 -31.72 2.15
CA VAL A 131 -3.97 -32.84 2.09
C VAL A 131 -4.97 -32.83 3.24
N ALA A 132 -4.75 -31.96 4.23
CA ALA A 132 -5.69 -31.68 5.29
C ALA A 132 -5.48 -30.27 5.81
N LEU A 133 -6.58 -29.62 6.20
CA LEU A 133 -6.63 -28.30 6.82
C LEU A 133 -7.74 -28.32 7.85
N ALA A 134 -7.40 -28.06 9.12
CA ALA A 134 -8.36 -28.10 10.21
C ALA A 134 -9.42 -26.99 10.06
N GLU A 135 -10.68 -27.31 10.38
CA GLU A 135 -11.77 -26.33 10.43
C GLU A 135 -11.58 -25.34 11.57
N GLU A 136 -11.37 -25.87 12.77
CA GLU A 136 -11.18 -25.08 13.97
C GLU A 136 -9.70 -24.72 14.20
N PRO A 137 -9.43 -23.52 14.73
CA PRO A 137 -8.08 -23.17 15.19
C PRO A 137 -7.72 -23.95 16.46
N ILE A 138 -6.42 -24.05 16.73
CA ILE A 138 -5.91 -24.65 17.98
C ILE A 138 -5.58 -23.59 19.02
N GLU A 139 -5.58 -23.99 20.29
CA GLU A 139 -4.95 -23.21 21.38
C GLU A 139 -3.43 -23.23 21.19
N PHE A 140 -2.91 -22.26 20.44
CA PHE A 140 -1.49 -22.18 20.09
C PHE A 140 -0.67 -21.38 21.12
N PHE A 141 -1.16 -20.20 21.49
CA PHE A 141 -0.40 -19.29 22.33
C PHE A 141 -0.26 -19.83 23.76
N GLY A 142 0.95 -19.73 24.29
CA GLY A 142 1.35 -20.34 25.56
C GLY A 142 1.65 -21.85 25.49
N ARG A 143 1.26 -22.52 24.41
CA ARG A 143 1.45 -23.98 24.21
C ARG A 143 2.62 -24.34 23.31
N PHE A 144 3.13 -23.38 22.53
CA PHE A 144 4.26 -23.56 21.63
C PHE A 144 5.39 -22.57 21.94
N SER A 145 6.61 -22.98 21.62
CA SER A 145 7.84 -22.19 21.73
C SER A 145 8.59 -22.17 20.40
N LEU A 146 9.42 -21.15 20.21
CA LEU A 146 10.33 -21.08 19.06
C LEU A 146 11.38 -22.18 19.16
N ALA A 147 11.47 -23.02 18.12
CA ALA A 147 12.42 -24.13 18.07
C ALA A 147 13.80 -23.68 17.55
N SER A 148 13.83 -22.63 16.72
CA SER A 148 15.06 -22.01 16.22
C SER A 148 14.92 -20.49 16.24
N ALA A 149 16.05 -19.80 16.11
CA ALA A 149 16.10 -18.34 16.07
C ALA A 149 15.34 -17.85 14.83
N PRO A 150 14.31 -17.00 14.97
CA PRO A 150 13.60 -16.46 13.82
C PRO A 150 14.53 -15.53 13.04
N PRO A 151 14.56 -15.59 11.70
CA PRO A 151 15.52 -14.83 10.92
C PRO A 151 14.99 -13.42 10.65
N LEU A 152 15.19 -12.54 11.63
CA LEU A 152 14.80 -11.14 11.55
C LEU A 152 15.96 -10.31 10.97
N PRO A 153 15.85 -9.75 9.75
CA PRO A 153 16.99 -9.15 9.02
C PRO A 153 17.72 -8.03 9.76
N HIS A 154 17.03 -7.33 10.66
CA HIS A 154 17.54 -6.14 11.36
C HIS A 154 17.98 -6.42 12.81
N HIS A 155 18.08 -7.69 13.22
CA HIS A 155 18.43 -8.05 14.60
C HIS A 155 19.73 -8.87 14.65
N PRO A 156 20.63 -8.59 15.62
CA PRO A 156 21.85 -9.35 15.78
C PRO A 156 21.56 -10.80 16.19
N SER A 157 22.35 -11.75 15.67
CA SER A 157 22.17 -13.18 15.92
C SER A 157 22.15 -13.53 17.42
N SER A 158 22.99 -12.87 18.23
CA SER A 158 23.02 -13.08 19.68
C SER A 158 21.70 -12.70 20.39
N GLN A 159 20.95 -11.74 19.87
CA GLN A 159 19.62 -11.40 20.38
C GLN A 159 18.58 -12.42 19.93
N LEU A 160 18.66 -12.89 18.69
CA LEU A 160 17.74 -13.87 18.13
C LEU A 160 17.90 -15.26 18.77
N GLU A 161 19.12 -15.65 19.12
CA GLU A 161 19.40 -16.89 19.86
C GLU A 161 18.70 -16.93 21.22
N ARG A 162 18.49 -15.78 21.87
CA ARG A 162 17.73 -15.70 23.15
C ARG A 162 16.25 -16.05 22.99
N LEU A 163 15.75 -16.09 21.76
CA LEU A 163 14.37 -16.49 21.46
C LEU A 163 14.20 -18.00 21.36
N VAL A 164 15.29 -18.75 21.20
CA VAL A 164 15.22 -20.22 21.13
C VAL A 164 14.70 -20.75 22.47
N GLY A 165 13.63 -21.55 22.41
CA GLY A 165 12.96 -22.06 23.61
C GLY A 165 12.12 -21.01 24.35
N LYS A 166 11.84 -19.86 23.75
CA LYS A 166 10.89 -18.89 24.28
C LYS A 166 9.47 -19.26 23.87
N ARG A 167 8.54 -19.28 24.84
CA ARG A 167 7.11 -19.52 24.60
C ARG A 167 6.50 -18.36 23.83
N ILE A 168 5.70 -18.65 22.81
CA ILE A 168 4.99 -17.64 22.03
C ILE A 168 3.70 -17.32 22.79
N LEU A 169 3.59 -16.10 23.33
CA LEU A 169 2.55 -15.79 24.32
C LEU A 169 1.27 -15.24 23.73
N ASP A 170 1.36 -14.54 22.60
CA ASP A 170 0.23 -13.93 21.92
C ASP A 170 0.53 -13.71 20.42
N ALA A 171 -0.52 -13.35 19.68
CA ALA A 171 -0.40 -13.09 18.24
C ALA A 171 0.42 -11.84 17.93
N ASP A 172 0.44 -10.86 18.83
CA ASP A 172 1.17 -9.60 18.63
C ASP A 172 2.67 -9.84 18.55
N GLU A 173 3.20 -10.73 19.37
CA GLU A 173 4.59 -11.16 19.31
C GLU A 173 4.97 -11.64 17.90
N LEU A 174 4.20 -12.55 17.31
CA LEU A 174 4.47 -13.02 15.94
C LEU A 174 4.25 -11.93 14.89
N ARG A 175 3.29 -11.02 15.08
CA ARG A 175 3.04 -9.90 14.15
C ARG A 175 4.22 -8.93 14.09
N THR A 176 4.91 -8.70 15.21
CA THR A 176 6.10 -7.82 15.28
C THR A 176 7.34 -8.39 14.62
N MET A 177 7.38 -9.71 14.43
CA MET A 177 8.47 -10.38 13.73
C MET A 177 8.28 -10.23 12.22
N ASP A 178 9.23 -9.57 11.55
CA ASP A 178 9.22 -9.40 10.09
C ASP A 178 9.68 -10.66 9.36
N THR A 179 8.98 -11.77 9.62
CA THR A 179 9.09 -13.04 8.93
C THR A 179 7.71 -13.66 8.78
N THR A 180 7.59 -14.60 7.86
CA THR A 180 6.37 -15.32 7.53
C THR A 180 6.48 -16.81 7.84
N ILE A 181 7.65 -17.29 8.27
CA ILE A 181 7.85 -18.69 8.64
C ILE A 181 8.57 -18.75 9.99
N TRP A 182 8.12 -19.62 10.89
CA TRP A 182 8.82 -19.93 12.15
C TRP A 182 8.99 -21.43 12.30
N GLU A 183 10.09 -21.84 12.94
CA GLU A 183 10.17 -23.19 13.49
C GLU A 183 9.66 -23.16 14.92
N VAL A 184 8.76 -24.08 15.23
CA VAL A 184 8.06 -24.14 16.51
C VAL A 184 8.10 -25.56 17.05
N ARG A 185 7.93 -25.68 18.37
CA ARG A 185 7.77 -26.96 19.06
C ARG A 185 6.81 -26.79 20.24
N PRO A 186 6.20 -27.87 20.75
CA PRO A 186 5.47 -27.81 22.01
C PRO A 186 6.32 -27.17 23.12
N ALA A 187 5.70 -26.32 23.92
CA ALA A 187 6.34 -25.63 25.02
C ALA A 187 6.75 -26.63 26.11
N GLN A 188 7.95 -26.44 26.65
CA GLN A 188 8.49 -27.22 27.76
C GLN A 188 8.39 -26.42 29.07
N PRO A 189 8.36 -27.07 30.24
CA PRO A 189 8.30 -26.39 31.53
C PRO A 189 9.43 -25.36 31.74
N ALA A 190 10.62 -25.63 31.20
CA ALA A 190 11.80 -24.75 31.31
C ALA A 190 11.82 -23.59 30.30
N ASP A 191 10.89 -23.57 29.33
CA ASP A 191 10.86 -22.54 28.31
C ASP A 191 10.51 -21.17 28.90
N SER A 192 11.25 -20.14 28.47
CA SER A 192 11.05 -18.78 28.97
C SER A 192 9.67 -18.26 28.59
N SER A 193 9.00 -17.61 29.54
CA SER A 193 7.77 -16.85 29.33
C SER A 193 8.00 -15.34 29.42
N GLU A 194 9.25 -14.90 29.34
CA GLU A 194 9.56 -13.47 29.25
C GLU A 194 8.91 -12.91 27.97
N ARG A 195 8.32 -11.72 28.08
CA ARG A 195 7.85 -11.01 26.88
C ARG A 195 9.07 -10.57 26.10
N PHE A 196 9.17 -11.02 24.86
CA PHE A 196 10.12 -10.45 23.94
C PHE A 196 9.59 -9.09 23.50
N LEU A 197 10.17 -8.05 24.09
CA LEU A 197 9.96 -6.68 23.64
C LEU A 197 10.96 -6.44 22.50
N THR A 198 10.59 -6.76 21.26
CA THR A 198 11.26 -6.07 20.15
C THR A 198 10.90 -4.60 20.28
N ALA A 199 11.91 -3.74 20.38
CA ALA A 199 11.80 -2.41 19.81
C ALA A 199 11.76 -2.57 18.29
N SER A 200 10.74 -3.27 17.76
CA SER A 200 10.33 -2.99 16.40
C SER A 200 9.89 -1.54 16.50
N GLN A 201 10.60 -0.64 15.83
CA GLN A 201 9.99 0.60 15.39
C GLN A 201 8.80 0.18 14.54
N ARG A 202 7.67 -0.11 15.21
CA ARG A 202 6.40 -0.14 14.54
C ARG A 202 6.32 1.26 13.96
N GLN A 203 6.05 1.33 12.66
CA GLN A 203 5.54 2.55 12.10
C GLN A 203 4.16 2.77 12.76
N ASP A 204 4.19 3.38 13.95
CA ASP A 204 3.06 3.52 14.86
C ASP A 204 2.19 4.67 14.36
N GLY A 205 1.53 4.44 13.22
CA GLY A 205 0.48 5.30 12.74
C GLY A 205 0.67 5.89 11.35
N ALA A 206 -0.37 6.62 10.94
CA ALA A 206 -0.43 7.31 9.66
C ALA A 206 0.65 8.39 9.52
N LEU A 207 1.23 8.88 10.61
CA LEU A 207 2.19 9.98 10.62
C LEU A 207 3.53 9.47 11.15
N SER A 208 4.53 9.31 10.27
CA SER A 208 5.85 8.84 10.69
C SER A 208 6.96 9.47 9.87
N ALA A 209 8.01 9.93 10.56
CA ALA A 209 9.28 10.35 9.97
C ALA A 209 10.34 9.24 10.02
N GLU A 210 10.00 8.05 10.51
CA GLU A 210 10.92 6.92 10.48
C GLU A 210 11.27 6.58 9.03
N PRO A 211 12.57 6.56 8.67
CA PRO A 211 12.98 6.34 7.29
C PRO A 211 12.62 4.91 6.82
N VAL A 212 11.92 4.81 5.70
CA VAL A 212 11.63 3.55 5.01
C VAL A 212 12.60 3.36 3.86
N ALA A 213 13.39 2.29 3.88
CA ALA A 213 14.32 1.98 2.81
C ALA A 213 13.60 1.41 1.59
N CYS A 214 13.71 2.08 0.45
CA CYS A 214 13.04 1.70 -0.79
C CYS A 214 13.93 0.79 -1.66
N PRO A 215 13.41 -0.34 -2.17
CA PRO A 215 14.20 -1.27 -2.99
C PRO A 215 14.44 -0.78 -4.43
N GLY A 216 13.55 0.08 -4.96
CA GLY A 216 13.64 0.65 -6.31
C GLY A 216 13.78 2.18 -6.29
N PRO A 217 14.34 2.81 -7.33
CA PRO A 217 14.55 4.27 -7.39
C PRO A 217 13.30 5.09 -7.72
N TRP A 218 12.21 4.47 -8.19
CA TRP A 218 11.01 5.19 -8.62
C TRP A 218 9.91 5.22 -7.56
N LEU A 219 9.30 6.37 -7.37
CA LEU A 219 8.00 6.54 -6.71
C LEU A 219 6.90 6.43 -7.78
N LEU A 220 5.98 5.49 -7.63
CA LEU A 220 4.79 5.36 -8.46
C LEU A 220 3.68 6.26 -7.90
N HIS A 221 3.14 7.16 -8.71
CA HIS A 221 2.02 8.02 -8.37
C HIS A 221 0.77 7.59 -9.15
N LEU A 222 -0.26 7.20 -8.40
CA LEU A 222 -1.60 6.85 -8.88
C LEU A 222 -2.62 7.83 -8.32
N THR A 223 -3.72 7.99 -9.02
CA THR A 223 -4.84 8.80 -8.54
C THR A 223 -6.12 8.39 -9.24
N ASP A 224 -7.26 8.65 -8.62
CA ASP A 224 -8.56 8.43 -9.24
C ASP A 224 -8.70 7.03 -9.88
N PRO A 225 -8.35 5.93 -9.16
CA PRO A 225 -8.60 4.59 -9.68
C PRO A 225 -10.11 4.30 -9.79
N HIS A 226 -10.97 4.96 -8.99
CA HIS A 226 -12.43 4.81 -9.01
C HIS A 226 -12.84 3.34 -9.03
N TYR A 227 -12.37 2.54 -8.06
CA TYR A 227 -12.84 1.17 -7.89
C TYR A 227 -14.35 1.22 -7.68
N ALA A 228 -15.09 0.56 -8.57
CA ALA A 228 -16.55 0.61 -8.60
C ALA A 228 -17.13 -0.79 -8.76
N THR A 229 -18.19 -1.09 -8.03
CA THR A 229 -18.84 -2.42 -7.97
C THR A 229 -20.34 -2.30 -8.26
N GLY A 230 -21.04 -3.44 -8.30
CA GLY A 230 -22.51 -3.46 -8.43
C GLY A 230 -23.04 -2.66 -9.61
N GLN A 231 -23.98 -1.75 -9.36
CA GLN A 231 -24.60 -0.91 -10.38
C GLN A 231 -23.65 0.13 -11.01
N PHE A 232 -22.59 0.52 -10.29
CA PHE A 232 -21.57 1.47 -10.75
C PHE A 232 -20.34 0.80 -11.34
N ARG A 233 -20.34 -0.53 -11.46
CA ARG A 233 -19.19 -1.29 -11.96
C ARG A 233 -18.57 -0.70 -13.23
N ARG A 234 -19.39 -0.16 -14.14
CA ARG A 234 -18.94 0.45 -15.40
C ARG A 234 -18.06 1.70 -15.24
N GLU A 235 -18.08 2.36 -14.08
CA GLU A 235 -17.33 3.59 -13.82
C GLU A 235 -15.82 3.31 -13.65
N HIS A 236 -15.48 2.07 -13.30
CA HIS A 236 -14.11 1.56 -13.32
C HIS A 236 -13.76 0.93 -14.68
N GLN A 237 -12.77 1.48 -15.37
CA GLN A 237 -12.38 1.07 -16.73
C GLN A 237 -11.78 -0.35 -16.79
N TRP A 238 -11.04 -0.76 -15.77
CA TRP A 238 -10.30 -2.02 -15.79
C TRP A 238 -11.12 -3.18 -15.23
N ARG A 239 -10.63 -4.40 -15.43
CA ARG A 239 -11.19 -5.57 -14.71
C ARG A 239 -10.83 -5.46 -13.22
N LEU A 240 -11.75 -5.85 -12.34
CA LEU A 240 -11.47 -5.95 -10.91
C LEU A 240 -10.76 -7.27 -10.59
N GLU A 241 -10.05 -7.31 -9.47
CA GLU A 241 -9.28 -8.47 -9.02
C GLU A 241 -10.17 -9.69 -8.75
N ALA A 242 -11.39 -9.45 -8.26
CA ALA A 242 -12.37 -10.50 -7.93
C ALA A 242 -13.13 -11.04 -9.16
N GLU A 243 -13.01 -10.41 -10.33
CA GLU A 243 -13.75 -10.83 -11.53
C GLU A 243 -13.03 -11.92 -12.31
N ASP A 244 -13.75 -12.97 -12.69
CA ASP A 244 -13.24 -14.01 -13.58
C ASP A 244 -13.19 -13.54 -15.04
N GLY A 245 -12.07 -13.80 -15.74
CA GLY A 245 -11.98 -13.54 -17.18
C GLY A 245 -10.55 -13.26 -17.68
N ALA A 246 -10.10 -14.06 -18.65
CA ALA A 246 -8.74 -13.99 -19.19
C ALA A 246 -8.51 -12.89 -20.24
N THR A 247 -9.53 -12.10 -20.61
CA THR A 247 -9.48 -11.25 -21.82
C THR A 247 -9.09 -9.79 -21.56
N ARG A 248 -9.23 -9.28 -20.32
CA ARG A 248 -8.84 -7.90 -19.97
C ARG A 248 -7.98 -7.87 -18.70
N PRO A 249 -6.89 -7.09 -18.69
CA PRO A 249 -6.06 -6.96 -17.49
C PRO A 249 -6.80 -6.19 -16.39
N THR A 250 -6.40 -6.44 -15.13
CA THR A 250 -6.71 -5.50 -14.04
C THR A 250 -5.85 -4.25 -14.18
N MET A 251 -6.23 -3.14 -13.53
CA MET A 251 -5.44 -1.90 -13.54
C MET A 251 -3.99 -2.17 -13.11
N VAL A 252 -3.83 -2.94 -12.02
CA VAL A 252 -2.53 -3.23 -11.44
C VAL A 252 -1.69 -4.18 -12.30
N ASP A 253 -2.32 -5.11 -13.03
CA ASP A 253 -1.61 -5.94 -14.02
C ASP A 253 -1.10 -5.07 -15.18
N ALA A 254 -1.93 -4.16 -15.69
CA ALA A 254 -1.56 -3.27 -16.79
C ALA A 254 -0.40 -2.33 -16.40
N ILE A 255 -0.43 -1.79 -15.18
CA ILE A 255 0.67 -0.99 -14.62
C ILE A 255 1.93 -1.84 -14.50
N SER A 256 1.87 -3.01 -13.86
CA SER A 256 3.04 -3.89 -13.68
C SER A 256 3.65 -4.31 -15.02
N ASN A 257 2.84 -4.67 -16.01
CA ASN A 257 3.32 -5.01 -17.34
C ASN A 257 4.07 -3.84 -18.00
N ALA A 258 3.60 -2.61 -17.82
CA ALA A 258 4.30 -1.43 -18.32
C ALA A 258 5.62 -1.20 -17.57
N LEU A 259 5.63 -1.33 -16.24
CA LEU A 259 6.85 -1.21 -15.44
C LEU A 259 7.90 -2.24 -15.89
N ASP A 260 7.50 -3.50 -16.10
CA ASP A 260 8.37 -4.57 -16.59
C ASP A 260 8.89 -4.25 -18.00
N HIS A 261 8.00 -3.84 -18.91
CA HIS A 261 8.36 -3.50 -20.29
C HIS A 261 9.42 -2.39 -20.36
N TYR A 262 9.28 -1.35 -19.53
CA TYR A 262 10.24 -0.25 -19.46
C TYR A 262 11.34 -0.48 -18.41
N GLN A 263 11.43 -1.67 -17.80
CA GLN A 263 12.45 -2.01 -16.78
C GLN A 263 12.52 -0.99 -15.64
N ARG A 264 11.37 -0.65 -15.07
CA ARG A 264 11.23 0.34 -13.98
C ARG A 264 11.04 -0.39 -12.64
N SER A 265 12.03 -0.25 -11.76
CA SER A 265 11.93 -0.74 -10.38
C SER A 265 11.33 0.34 -9.47
N VAL A 266 10.15 0.05 -8.90
CA VAL A 266 9.42 0.96 -8.01
C VAL A 266 9.78 0.65 -6.55
N GLY A 267 10.07 1.69 -5.78
CA GLY A 267 10.42 1.60 -4.37
C GLY A 267 9.34 2.09 -3.41
N ALA A 268 8.38 2.88 -3.89
CA ALA A 268 7.25 3.35 -3.10
C ALA A 268 6.06 3.68 -4.00
N VAL A 269 4.85 3.70 -3.42
CA VAL A 269 3.59 3.99 -4.12
C VAL A 269 2.86 5.11 -3.38
N LEU A 270 2.35 6.08 -4.12
CA LEU A 270 1.55 7.19 -3.62
C LEU A 270 0.22 7.23 -4.37
N VAL A 271 -0.90 7.26 -3.63
CA VAL A 271 -2.26 7.32 -4.18
C VAL A 271 -2.98 8.58 -3.68
N THR A 272 -3.32 9.50 -4.58
CA THR A 272 -3.90 10.81 -4.24
C THR A 272 -5.42 10.87 -4.37
N GLY A 273 -6.11 9.91 -3.74
CA GLY A 273 -7.57 9.94 -3.57
C GLY A 273 -8.39 9.39 -4.71
N ASP A 274 -9.70 9.42 -4.49
CA ASP A 274 -10.75 8.81 -5.30
C ASP A 274 -10.47 7.33 -5.57
N LEU A 275 -10.17 6.62 -4.47
CA LEU A 275 -10.00 5.18 -4.46
C LEU A 275 -11.26 4.48 -4.94
N THR A 276 -12.41 4.98 -4.52
CA THR A 276 -13.76 4.43 -4.75
C THR A 276 -14.61 5.39 -5.58
N TYR A 277 -15.80 4.96 -6.00
CA TYR A 277 -16.74 5.80 -6.77
C TYR A 277 -17.84 6.40 -5.89
N VAL A 278 -18.34 5.68 -4.89
CA VAL A 278 -19.40 6.13 -3.97
C VAL A 278 -19.08 5.85 -2.49
N ALA A 279 -17.80 5.63 -2.16
CA ALA A 279 -17.35 5.30 -0.79
C ALA A 279 -18.01 4.04 -0.20
N ALA A 280 -18.47 3.11 -1.05
CA ALA A 280 -19.09 1.87 -0.58
C ALA A 280 -18.04 0.89 -0.03
N GLN A 281 -18.45 0.06 0.93
CA GLN A 281 -17.54 -0.87 1.61
C GLN A 281 -16.91 -1.87 0.64
N ASP A 282 -17.70 -2.41 -0.28
CA ASP A 282 -17.25 -3.38 -1.29
C ASP A 282 -16.31 -2.74 -2.33
N GLU A 283 -16.50 -1.46 -2.66
CA GLU A 283 -15.54 -0.69 -3.46
C GLU A 283 -14.19 -0.54 -2.76
N PHE A 284 -14.19 -0.26 -1.45
CA PHE A 284 -12.97 -0.23 -0.65
C PHE A 284 -12.32 -1.60 -0.52
N GLU A 285 -13.10 -2.68 -0.45
CA GLU A 285 -12.58 -4.05 -0.46
C GLU A 285 -11.88 -4.36 -1.79
N ALA A 286 -12.47 -3.95 -2.92
CA ALA A 286 -11.85 -4.06 -4.24
C ALA A 286 -10.56 -3.22 -4.34
N ALA A 287 -10.59 -1.95 -3.90
CA ALA A 287 -9.42 -1.08 -3.88
C ALA A 287 -8.29 -1.67 -3.01
N ARG A 288 -8.63 -2.24 -1.85
CA ARG A 288 -7.66 -2.92 -0.97
C ARG A 288 -7.03 -4.13 -1.67
N ALA A 289 -7.83 -4.97 -2.33
CA ALA A 289 -7.35 -6.14 -3.05
C ALA A 289 -6.36 -5.72 -4.16
N GLY A 290 -6.70 -4.70 -4.94
CA GLY A 290 -5.85 -4.16 -5.98
C GLY A 290 -4.55 -3.53 -5.45
N LEU A 291 -4.62 -2.61 -4.49
CA LEU A 291 -3.43 -2.00 -3.90
C LEU A 291 -2.51 -3.02 -3.23
N PHE A 292 -3.07 -4.03 -2.56
CA PHE A 292 -2.29 -5.11 -1.99
C PHE A 292 -1.60 -5.96 -3.06
N LYS A 293 -2.32 -6.30 -4.14
CA LYS A 293 -1.77 -7.01 -5.29
C LYS A 293 -0.65 -6.20 -5.95
N LEU A 294 -0.82 -4.89 -6.13
CA LEU A 294 0.20 -4.02 -6.70
C LEU A 294 1.46 -3.99 -5.82
N THR A 295 1.31 -3.70 -4.53
CA THR A 295 2.44 -3.50 -3.61
C THR A 295 3.09 -4.82 -3.23
N ASN A 296 2.50 -5.58 -2.32
CA ASN A 296 3.10 -6.81 -1.79
C ASN A 296 3.18 -7.91 -2.86
N GLY A 297 2.24 -7.91 -3.81
CA GLY A 297 2.18 -8.92 -4.86
C GLY A 297 3.19 -8.69 -5.99
N LEU A 298 3.04 -7.60 -6.75
CA LEU A 298 3.76 -7.37 -8.01
C LEU A 298 5.09 -6.66 -7.78
N LEU A 299 5.09 -5.62 -6.95
CA LEU A 299 6.28 -4.78 -6.71
C LEU A 299 7.18 -5.30 -5.59
N GLY A 300 6.69 -6.23 -4.77
CA GLY A 300 7.42 -6.67 -3.58
C GLY A 300 7.64 -5.51 -2.61
N LEU A 301 6.59 -4.76 -2.30
CA LEU A 301 6.61 -3.63 -1.36
C LEU A 301 5.69 -3.92 -0.18
N GLY A 302 6.18 -3.68 1.04
CA GLY A 302 5.34 -3.68 2.25
C GLY A 302 4.43 -2.44 2.32
N MET A 303 3.45 -2.43 3.22
CA MET A 303 2.49 -1.32 3.35
C MET A 303 3.15 -0.02 3.81
N GLU A 304 4.29 -0.09 4.49
CA GLU A 304 5.12 1.06 4.85
C GLU A 304 5.63 1.86 3.63
N HIS A 305 5.64 1.25 2.44
CA HIS A 305 6.00 1.86 1.17
C HIS A 305 4.80 2.48 0.42
N LEU A 306 3.59 2.37 0.98
CA LEU A 306 2.36 2.88 0.39
C LEU A 306 1.90 4.11 1.17
N VAL A 307 1.57 5.18 0.45
CA VAL A 307 0.90 6.37 0.99
C VAL A 307 -0.44 6.52 0.30
N VAL A 308 -1.52 6.66 1.08
CA VAL A 308 -2.87 6.92 0.57
C VAL A 308 -3.49 8.11 1.30
N VAL A 309 -4.26 8.91 0.57
CA VAL A 309 -5.05 10.03 1.09
C VAL A 309 -6.43 9.99 0.41
N PRO A 310 -7.53 10.38 1.06
CA PRO A 310 -8.85 10.30 0.44
C PRO A 310 -9.06 11.39 -0.61
N GLY A 311 -9.88 11.08 -1.60
CA GLY A 311 -10.52 12.05 -2.50
C GLY A 311 -11.95 12.35 -2.06
N ASN A 312 -12.72 13.04 -2.90
CA ASN A 312 -14.10 13.40 -2.55
C ASN A 312 -15.05 12.21 -2.71
N HIS A 313 -14.76 11.27 -3.62
CA HIS A 313 -15.53 10.03 -3.80
C HIS A 313 -15.28 8.99 -2.69
N ASP A 314 -14.24 9.19 -1.88
CA ASP A 314 -13.92 8.31 -0.74
C ASP A 314 -14.67 8.67 0.55
N ILE A 315 -15.43 9.77 0.53
CA ILE A 315 -16.20 10.26 1.66
C ILE A 315 -17.69 10.25 1.28
N ALA A 316 -18.50 9.55 2.08
CA ALA A 316 -19.94 9.44 1.87
C ALA A 316 -20.67 10.71 2.39
N TRP A 317 -20.63 11.79 1.60
CA TRP A 317 -21.20 13.09 1.98
C TRP A 317 -22.74 13.10 2.07
N THR A 318 -23.38 12.20 1.32
CA THR A 318 -24.83 12.11 1.18
C THR A 318 -25.29 10.69 1.48
N ARG A 319 -26.60 10.52 1.71
CA ARG A 319 -27.22 9.18 1.82
C ARG A 319 -27.73 8.64 0.48
N SER A 320 -27.47 9.36 -0.60
CA SER A 320 -27.86 8.95 -1.95
C SER A 320 -27.15 7.67 -2.32
N ASP A 321 -27.81 6.83 -3.11
CA ASP A 321 -27.19 5.65 -3.71
C ASP A 321 -26.27 6.01 -4.89
N SER A 322 -26.24 7.27 -5.33
CA SER A 322 -25.36 7.81 -6.37
C SER A 322 -24.55 9.03 -5.88
N TYR A 323 -23.35 9.24 -6.45
CA TYR A 323 -22.56 10.43 -6.17
C TYR A 323 -23.03 11.62 -7.03
N GLU A 324 -23.54 12.66 -6.39
CA GLU A 324 -23.94 13.90 -7.03
C GLU A 324 -23.02 15.04 -6.58
N TYR A 325 -22.23 15.59 -7.52
CA TYR A 325 -21.23 16.62 -7.21
C TYR A 325 -21.85 17.85 -6.52
N ALA A 326 -23.06 18.21 -6.93
CA ALA A 326 -23.80 19.38 -6.44
C ALA A 326 -24.79 19.06 -5.31
N ALA A 327 -24.75 17.86 -4.73
CA ALA A 327 -25.62 17.54 -3.61
C ALA A 327 -25.18 18.27 -2.33
N PRO A 328 -26.13 18.70 -1.49
CA PRO A 328 -25.82 19.23 -0.18
C PRO A 328 -25.24 18.13 0.72
N VAL A 329 -24.33 18.50 1.61
CA VAL A 329 -23.75 17.56 2.58
C VAL A 329 -24.78 17.24 3.68
N GLU A 330 -25.14 15.97 3.82
CA GLU A 330 -26.17 15.50 4.78
C GLU A 330 -25.59 14.73 5.97
N VAL A 331 -24.41 14.12 5.81
CA VAL A 331 -23.78 13.24 6.81
C VAL A 331 -22.65 13.95 7.54
N ALA A 332 -22.62 13.87 8.87
CA ALA A 332 -21.54 14.44 9.68
C ALA A 332 -20.19 13.71 9.41
N PRO A 333 -19.03 14.39 9.50
CA PRO A 333 -17.74 13.84 9.03
C PRO A 333 -17.34 12.48 9.62
N ALA A 334 -17.78 12.13 10.83
CA ALA A 334 -17.44 10.83 11.43
C ALA A 334 -18.09 9.64 10.70
N GLU A 335 -19.38 9.76 10.35
CA GLU A 335 -20.12 8.72 9.62
C GLU A 335 -19.71 8.72 8.14
N ALA A 336 -19.53 9.91 7.54
CA ALA A 336 -19.12 10.06 6.15
C ALA A 336 -17.74 9.44 5.85
N THR A 337 -16.85 9.40 6.85
CA THR A 337 -15.48 8.86 6.72
C THR A 337 -15.33 7.43 7.25
N ALA A 338 -16.41 6.81 7.74
CA ALA A 338 -16.34 5.53 8.46
C ALA A 338 -15.79 4.39 7.60
N ASN A 339 -16.22 4.30 6.34
CA ASN A 339 -15.74 3.28 5.40
C ASN A 339 -14.27 3.49 5.05
N TYR A 340 -13.86 4.72 4.74
CA TYR A 340 -12.45 5.05 4.49
C TYR A 340 -11.55 4.72 5.70
N ARG A 341 -11.98 5.06 6.92
CA ARG A 341 -11.22 4.74 8.15
C ARG A 341 -11.11 3.23 8.37
N SER A 342 -12.18 2.50 8.11
CA SER A 342 -12.19 1.03 8.20
C SER A 342 -11.26 0.40 7.16
N PHE A 343 -11.32 0.89 5.92
CA PHE A 343 -10.38 0.54 4.85
C PHE A 343 -8.93 0.79 5.25
N PHE A 344 -8.63 1.99 5.77
CA PHE A 344 -7.28 2.37 6.19
C PHE A 344 -6.76 1.44 7.31
N GLN A 345 -7.58 1.21 8.34
CA GLN A 345 -7.26 0.29 9.43
C GLN A 345 -7.05 -1.14 8.93
N ALA A 346 -7.87 -1.62 7.98
CA ALA A 346 -7.72 -2.94 7.39
C ALA A 346 -6.43 -3.07 6.57
N LEU A 347 -6.08 -2.04 5.80
CA LEU A 347 -4.89 -1.98 4.96
C LEU A 347 -3.60 -1.95 5.79
N TYR A 348 -3.51 -1.02 6.74
CA TYR A 348 -2.27 -0.76 7.49
C TYR A 348 -2.15 -1.49 8.83
N GLY A 349 -3.28 -1.88 9.45
CA GLY A 349 -3.30 -2.48 10.78
C GLY A 349 -3.27 -1.47 11.94
N TYR A 350 -3.29 -0.16 11.64
CA TYR A 350 -3.39 0.93 12.62
C TYR A 350 -4.36 2.01 12.10
N PRO A 351 -4.91 2.86 12.97
CA PRO A 351 -5.97 3.79 12.58
C PRO A 351 -5.42 4.94 11.72
N ALA A 352 -6.27 5.49 10.86
CA ALA A 352 -5.99 6.75 10.16
C ALA A 352 -5.78 7.89 11.17
N SER A 353 -5.02 8.91 10.78
CA SER A 353 -4.89 10.12 11.60
C SER A 353 -6.25 10.82 11.81
N PRO A 354 -6.37 11.67 12.83
CA PRO A 354 -7.56 12.48 13.05
C PRO A 354 -8.04 13.21 11.79
N HIS A 355 -7.14 13.80 11.01
CA HIS A 355 -7.47 14.52 9.79
C HIS A 355 -7.37 13.72 8.49
N LEU A 356 -7.25 12.38 8.55
CA LEU A 356 -7.07 11.51 7.37
C LEU A 356 -5.83 11.89 6.51
N SER A 357 -4.83 12.47 7.15
CA SER A 357 -3.52 12.74 6.57
C SER A 357 -2.55 11.59 6.83
N MET A 358 -1.53 11.47 5.98
CA MET A 358 -0.47 10.48 6.10
C MET A 358 0.88 11.13 5.82
N ALA A 359 1.92 10.74 6.56
CA ALA A 359 3.26 11.27 6.38
C ALA A 359 4.30 10.15 6.37
N ARG A 360 5.21 10.15 5.39
CA ARG A 360 6.28 9.16 5.25
C ARG A 360 7.59 9.78 4.79
N ARG A 361 8.70 9.25 5.30
CA ARG A 361 10.06 9.51 4.82
C ARG A 361 10.61 8.28 4.11
N PHE A 362 10.94 8.42 2.83
CA PHE A 362 11.51 7.37 2.01
C PHE A 362 13.00 7.60 1.78
N VAL A 363 13.77 6.51 1.81
CA VAL A 363 15.20 6.47 1.48
C VAL A 363 15.33 5.65 0.20
N PHE A 364 15.43 6.34 -0.93
CA PHE A 364 15.64 5.71 -2.24
C PHE A 364 17.11 5.30 -2.44
N PRO A 365 17.38 4.35 -3.36
CA PRO A 365 18.74 3.98 -3.74
C PRO A 365 19.63 5.20 -4.03
N GLY A 366 20.89 5.13 -3.59
CA GLY A 366 21.83 6.26 -3.65
C GLY A 366 21.69 7.26 -2.49
N GLY A 367 20.85 6.98 -1.49
CA GLY A 367 20.69 7.82 -0.30
C GLY A 367 19.76 9.03 -0.51
N ASN A 368 18.96 9.02 -1.58
CA ASN A 368 18.03 10.11 -1.89
C ASN A 368 16.85 10.08 -0.91
N LEU A 369 16.70 11.14 -0.12
CA LEU A 369 15.60 11.28 0.83
C LEU A 369 14.40 11.98 0.19
N VAL A 370 13.22 11.38 0.32
CA VAL A 370 11.95 11.97 -0.13
C VAL A 370 10.97 11.96 1.04
N ASP A 371 10.50 13.14 1.42
CA ASP A 371 9.47 13.32 2.43
C ASP A 371 8.13 13.53 1.74
N VAL A 372 7.13 12.71 2.06
CA VAL A 372 5.77 12.83 1.53
C VAL A 372 4.83 13.21 2.65
N ALA A 373 4.26 14.41 2.58
CA ALA A 373 3.12 14.82 3.40
C ALA A 373 1.85 14.74 2.56
N ALA A 374 1.04 13.71 2.79
CA ALA A 374 -0.24 13.51 2.14
C ALA A 374 -1.38 14.06 3.01
N VAL A 375 -2.11 15.05 2.52
CA VAL A 375 -3.07 15.84 3.29
C VAL A 375 -4.48 15.71 2.72
N ASN A 376 -5.46 15.50 3.58
CA ASN A 376 -6.85 15.38 3.18
C ASN A 376 -7.37 16.73 2.64
N SER A 377 -7.62 16.78 1.33
CA SER A 377 -8.24 17.91 0.66
C SER A 377 -9.76 17.80 0.53
N SER A 378 -10.37 16.74 1.04
CA SER A 378 -11.81 16.53 1.11
C SER A 378 -12.32 16.85 2.53
N SER A 379 -11.62 17.72 3.25
CA SER A 379 -11.93 18.03 4.65
C SER A 379 -12.97 19.15 4.75
N LEU A 380 -14.18 18.94 4.22
CA LEU A 380 -15.18 20.00 4.22
C LEU A 380 -15.85 20.17 5.59
N GLU A 381 -15.68 21.37 6.15
CA GLU A 381 -16.49 21.90 7.25
C GLU A 381 -17.89 22.26 6.76
N GLN A 382 -18.88 22.07 7.63
CA GLN A 382 -20.29 22.36 7.38
C GLN A 382 -20.50 23.84 7.00
N GLY A 383 -20.94 24.08 5.78
CA GLY A 383 -21.54 25.35 5.37
C GLY A 383 -22.76 25.09 4.49
N ARG A 384 -23.80 25.92 4.63
CA ARG A 384 -25.11 25.74 3.95
C ARG A 384 -25.06 25.72 2.42
N SER A 385 -23.91 26.04 1.81
CA SER A 385 -23.70 26.12 0.36
C SER A 385 -22.49 25.32 -0.11
N PHE A 386 -21.91 24.48 0.75
CA PHE A 386 -20.82 23.59 0.35
C PHE A 386 -21.38 22.33 -0.32
N LEU A 387 -20.76 21.99 -1.46
CA LEU A 387 -21.14 20.86 -2.31
C LEU A 387 -20.15 19.72 -2.10
N ALA A 388 -20.59 18.48 -2.28
CA ALA A 388 -19.80 17.27 -2.02
C ALA A 388 -18.44 17.25 -2.75
N GLY A 389 -18.36 17.83 -3.96
CA GLY A 389 -17.14 17.84 -4.77
C GLY A 389 -16.14 18.97 -4.49
N MET A 390 -16.42 19.93 -3.59
CA MET A 390 -15.49 21.03 -3.35
C MET A 390 -14.29 20.60 -2.50
N GLY A 391 -13.08 21.01 -2.90
CA GLY A 391 -11.87 20.76 -2.13
C GLY A 391 -11.58 21.80 -1.06
N ARG A 392 -11.12 21.36 0.11
CA ARG A 392 -10.50 22.22 1.14
C ARG A 392 -9.47 21.42 1.93
N VAL A 393 -8.30 22.03 2.16
CA VAL A 393 -7.27 21.47 3.04
C VAL A 393 -7.28 22.22 4.37
N GLN A 394 -7.79 21.59 5.42
CA GLN A 394 -7.67 22.16 6.76
C GLN A 394 -6.20 22.39 7.13
N GLU A 395 -5.88 23.60 7.60
CA GLU A 395 -4.52 23.95 8.00
C GLU A 395 -3.99 23.01 9.10
N ALA A 396 -4.86 22.57 10.02
CA ALA A 396 -4.50 21.58 11.03
C ALA A 396 -4.03 20.25 10.42
N ALA A 397 -4.66 19.79 9.34
CA ALA A 397 -4.26 18.59 8.61
C ALA A 397 -2.88 18.76 7.96
N TYR A 398 -2.66 19.91 7.31
CA TYR A 398 -1.36 20.25 6.75
C TYR A 398 -0.28 20.29 7.82
N ARG A 399 -0.49 21.03 8.92
CA ARG A 399 0.48 21.18 10.00
C ARG A 399 0.75 19.87 10.72
N GLU A 400 -0.25 19.02 10.91
CA GLU A 400 -0.09 17.69 11.49
C GLU A 400 0.90 16.84 10.66
N ALA A 401 0.70 16.76 9.33
CA ALA A 401 1.58 15.98 8.46
C ALA A 401 2.99 16.58 8.35
N THR A 402 3.12 17.90 8.20
CA THR A 402 4.43 18.54 8.02
C THR A 402 5.24 18.63 9.31
N SER A 403 4.58 18.75 10.47
CA SER A 403 5.23 18.69 11.78
C SER A 403 5.77 17.30 12.06
N ALA A 404 5.05 16.24 11.67
CA ALA A 404 5.53 14.87 11.80
C ALA A 404 6.86 14.64 11.06
N LEU A 405 7.07 15.34 9.93
CA LEU A 405 8.31 15.28 9.13
C LEU A 405 9.34 16.37 9.48
N ALA A 406 9.05 17.20 10.48
CA ALA A 406 9.88 18.32 10.92
C ALA A 406 10.22 19.34 9.81
N TRP A 407 9.28 19.62 8.90
CA TRP A 407 9.51 20.55 7.78
C TRP A 407 9.77 21.99 8.20
N SER A 408 9.46 22.36 9.44
CA SER A 408 9.81 23.66 10.02
C SER A 408 11.34 23.90 10.11
N SER A 409 12.14 22.83 10.11
CA SER A 409 13.60 22.90 10.13
C SER A 409 14.17 22.72 8.72
N PRO A 410 15.31 23.34 8.34
CA PRO A 410 15.99 23.05 7.08
C PRO A 410 16.37 21.57 6.97
N GLY A 411 16.30 21.00 5.77
CA GLY A 411 16.67 19.61 5.51
C GLY A 411 17.00 19.34 4.05
N SER A 412 17.68 18.23 3.77
CA SER A 412 18.12 17.83 2.42
C SER A 412 17.13 16.95 1.66
N ALA A 413 16.01 16.58 2.27
CA ALA A 413 15.00 15.74 1.65
C ALA A 413 14.20 16.51 0.59
N LEU A 414 13.87 15.84 -0.52
CA LEU A 414 12.86 16.32 -1.45
C LEU A 414 11.48 16.24 -0.77
N ARG A 415 10.96 17.41 -0.38
CA ARG A 415 9.61 17.58 0.19
C ARG A 415 8.55 17.55 -0.89
N MET A 416 7.63 16.59 -0.77
CA MET A 416 6.49 16.37 -1.64
C MET A 416 5.18 16.54 -0.85
N LEU A 417 4.31 17.42 -1.33
CA LEU A 417 2.94 17.57 -0.84
C LEU A 417 1.99 16.73 -1.72
N ALA A 418 1.21 15.86 -1.13
CA ALA A 418 0.24 15.05 -1.86
C ALA A 418 -1.17 15.35 -1.37
N LEU A 419 -2.12 15.51 -2.29
CA LEU A 419 -3.52 15.82 -1.98
C LEU A 419 -4.40 15.45 -3.16
N HIS A 420 -5.71 15.36 -2.99
CA HIS A 420 -6.60 14.98 -4.09
C HIS A 420 -6.97 16.18 -4.99
N HIS A 421 -7.50 17.26 -4.42
CA HIS A 421 -7.93 18.44 -5.19
C HIS A 421 -6.76 19.29 -5.68
N HIS A 422 -6.99 20.01 -6.77
CA HIS A 422 -5.95 20.79 -7.42
C HIS A 422 -5.52 22.00 -6.60
N LEU A 423 -4.24 22.38 -6.73
CA LEU A 423 -3.72 23.65 -6.23
C LEU A 423 -3.66 24.72 -7.32
N ALA A 424 -3.83 24.37 -8.59
CA ALA A 424 -3.86 25.30 -9.72
C ALA A 424 -5.02 24.91 -10.64
N LEU A 425 -5.47 25.86 -11.47
CA LEU A 425 -6.43 25.55 -12.54
C LEU A 425 -5.79 24.58 -13.53
N THR A 426 -6.51 23.52 -13.87
CA THR A 426 -6.01 22.44 -14.74
C THR A 426 -6.52 22.55 -16.17
N GLU A 427 -7.69 23.14 -16.36
CA GLU A 427 -8.29 23.37 -17.67
C GLU A 427 -7.87 24.73 -18.22
N ASP A 428 -7.51 24.76 -19.50
CA ASP A 428 -7.24 26.02 -20.21
C ASP A 428 -8.54 26.83 -20.38
N LEU A 429 -9.68 26.13 -20.47
CA LEU A 429 -11.03 26.69 -20.53
C LEU A 429 -12.03 25.71 -19.88
N GLU A 430 -12.64 26.13 -18.78
CA GLU A 430 -13.67 25.36 -18.08
C GLU A 430 -14.99 25.36 -18.86
N SER A 431 -15.69 24.23 -18.84
CA SER A 431 -17.02 24.14 -19.46
C SER A 431 -18.01 25.04 -18.73
N PRO A 432 -18.89 25.78 -19.44
CA PRO A 432 -19.97 26.55 -18.80
C PRO A 432 -20.85 25.71 -17.85
N ASP A 433 -20.98 24.42 -18.12
CA ASP A 433 -21.78 23.49 -17.30
C ASP A 433 -21.12 23.22 -15.93
N GLU A 434 -19.81 23.46 -15.77
CA GLU A 434 -19.05 23.21 -14.55
C GLU A 434 -18.90 24.46 -13.66
N TYR A 435 -19.43 25.61 -14.07
CA TYR A 435 -19.29 26.85 -13.30
C TYR A 435 -19.96 26.77 -11.92
N ALA A 436 -21.04 26.00 -11.81
CA ALA A 436 -21.80 25.84 -10.57
C ALA A 436 -21.15 24.84 -9.59
N SER A 437 -20.38 23.87 -10.08
CA SER A 437 -19.67 22.88 -9.26
C SER A 437 -18.41 23.48 -8.62
N GLY A 438 -17.85 24.54 -9.18
CA GLY A 438 -16.54 25.04 -8.78
C GLY A 438 -15.45 24.27 -9.50
N PHE A 439 -14.38 24.98 -9.86
CA PHE A 439 -13.38 24.58 -10.87
C PHE A 439 -12.46 23.42 -10.46
N GLY A 440 -12.89 22.50 -9.59
CA GLY A 440 -12.11 21.38 -9.04
C GLY A 440 -10.89 21.78 -8.19
N ILE A 441 -10.63 23.08 -8.07
CA ILE A 441 -9.56 23.64 -7.25
C ILE A 441 -9.97 23.64 -5.78
N ALA A 442 -9.03 23.35 -4.89
CA ALA A 442 -9.26 23.55 -3.47
C ALA A 442 -9.54 25.04 -3.19
N ILE A 443 -10.60 25.34 -2.43
CA ILE A 443 -11.03 26.72 -2.16
C ILE A 443 -9.96 27.56 -1.46
N ASP A 444 -9.04 26.90 -0.76
CA ASP A 444 -7.92 27.48 -0.04
C ASP A 444 -6.56 27.24 -0.71
N ALA A 445 -6.56 26.83 -1.99
CA ALA A 445 -5.34 26.54 -2.75
C ALA A 445 -4.26 27.65 -2.66
N PRO A 446 -4.57 28.97 -2.78
CA PRO A 446 -3.56 30.01 -2.60
C PRO A 446 -2.94 30.05 -1.21
N ARG A 447 -3.70 29.72 -0.15
CA ARG A 447 -3.17 29.64 1.22
C ARG A 447 -2.23 28.46 1.35
N ILE A 448 -2.64 27.29 0.85
CA ILE A 448 -1.85 26.06 0.89
C ILE A 448 -0.56 26.21 0.08
N GLN A 449 -0.60 26.82 -1.10
CA GLN A 449 0.61 27.14 -1.88
C GLN A 449 1.57 28.04 -1.09
N ARG A 450 1.08 29.08 -0.39
CA ARG A 450 1.96 29.92 0.45
C ARG A 450 2.60 29.14 1.60
N MET A 451 1.82 28.31 2.28
CA MET A 451 2.32 27.45 3.35
C MET A 451 3.36 26.45 2.83
N ALA A 452 3.07 25.80 1.70
CA ALA A 452 3.98 24.87 1.03
C ALA A 452 5.30 25.54 0.62
N ALA A 453 5.25 26.73 0.03
CA ALA A 453 6.45 27.46 -0.35
C ALA A 453 7.26 27.90 0.88
N HIS A 454 6.58 28.40 1.91
CA HIS A 454 7.20 28.75 3.18
C HIS A 454 7.92 27.55 3.82
N ASP A 455 7.30 26.37 3.79
CA ASP A 455 7.84 25.13 4.35
C ASP A 455 8.77 24.39 3.36
N GLY A 456 9.16 25.02 2.24
CA GLY A 456 10.17 24.49 1.31
C GLY A 456 9.71 23.25 0.54
N VAL A 457 8.42 23.12 0.24
CA VAL A 457 7.88 22.08 -0.64
C VAL A 457 8.39 22.28 -2.06
N HIS A 458 8.93 21.21 -2.66
CA HIS A 458 9.49 21.27 -4.01
C HIS A 458 8.45 20.88 -5.07
N LEU A 459 7.61 19.90 -4.73
CA LEU A 459 6.67 19.26 -5.64
C LEU A 459 5.35 18.97 -4.93
N ALA A 460 4.23 19.38 -5.53
CA ALA A 460 2.90 18.97 -5.16
C ALA A 460 2.34 18.00 -6.22
N VAL A 461 1.67 16.93 -5.80
CA VAL A 461 1.05 15.93 -6.68
C VAL A 461 -0.41 15.72 -6.30
N HIS A 462 -1.29 15.58 -7.30
CA HIS A 462 -2.73 15.44 -7.03
C HIS A 462 -3.54 14.72 -8.12
N GLY A 463 -4.84 14.54 -7.84
CA GLY A 463 -5.88 13.90 -8.66
C GLY A 463 -7.00 14.84 -9.11
N HIS A 464 -8.25 14.34 -9.14
CA HIS A 464 -9.55 15.04 -9.26
C HIS A 464 -10.14 15.23 -10.68
N LYS A 465 -9.69 16.20 -11.49
CA LYS A 465 -10.22 16.41 -12.86
C LYS A 465 -9.74 15.39 -13.91
N HIS A 466 -9.08 14.31 -13.48
CA HIS A 466 -8.58 13.23 -14.35
C HIS A 466 -7.60 13.68 -15.45
N ARG A 467 -7.01 14.87 -15.31
CA ARG A 467 -6.09 15.48 -16.28
C ARG A 467 -4.63 15.34 -15.83
N ALA A 468 -3.81 14.78 -16.70
CA ALA A 468 -2.36 14.80 -16.53
C ALA A 468 -1.82 16.17 -16.98
N PHE A 469 -1.10 16.86 -16.11
CA PHE A 469 -0.46 18.14 -16.45
C PHE A 469 0.74 18.43 -15.55
N VAL A 470 1.55 19.40 -15.98
CA VAL A 470 2.71 19.92 -15.25
C VAL A 470 2.56 21.42 -15.15
N TRP A 471 2.75 21.95 -13.94
CA TRP A 471 2.66 23.39 -13.66
C TRP A 471 3.75 23.83 -12.70
N ARG A 472 4.09 25.12 -12.74
CA ARG A 472 5.02 25.76 -11.81
C ARG A 472 4.48 27.11 -11.40
N THR A 473 4.58 27.42 -10.13
CA THR A 473 4.12 28.68 -9.54
C THR A 473 5.16 29.24 -8.57
N GLU A 474 5.10 30.54 -8.35
CA GLU A 474 5.87 31.22 -7.31
C GLU A 474 4.91 31.82 -6.28
N ALA A 475 5.14 31.52 -5.01
CA ALA A 475 4.33 32.08 -3.94
C ALA A 475 4.98 33.32 -3.35
N TYR A 476 4.14 34.28 -3.00
CA TYR A 476 4.51 35.54 -2.35
C TYR A 476 3.70 35.73 -1.07
N HIS A 477 4.28 36.41 -0.09
CA HIS A 477 3.55 36.93 1.06
C HIS A 477 2.46 37.90 0.61
N LEU A 478 1.38 37.98 1.39
CA LEU A 478 0.37 39.01 1.19
C LEU A 478 0.98 40.38 1.52
N PRO A 479 0.78 41.42 0.68
CA PRO A 479 1.38 42.74 0.89
C PRO A 479 1.06 43.39 2.24
N GLU A 480 -0.10 43.07 2.80
CA GLU A 480 -0.60 43.58 4.07
C GLU A 480 0.22 43.14 5.30
N TYR A 481 1.04 42.09 5.21
CA TYR A 481 1.87 41.65 6.33
C TYR A 481 3.22 42.38 6.47
N ASN A 482 3.52 43.35 5.58
CA ASN A 482 4.73 44.20 5.60
C ASN A 482 6.04 43.43 5.88
N ASN A 483 6.23 42.28 5.22
CA ASN A 483 7.44 41.48 5.35
C ASN A 483 8.56 42.07 4.49
N GLU A 484 9.78 42.15 5.03
CA GLU A 484 10.95 42.60 4.26
C GLU A 484 11.27 41.64 3.08
N ARG A 485 10.91 40.37 3.23
CA ARG A 485 11.06 39.33 2.21
C ARG A 485 9.71 38.89 1.68
N TRP A 486 9.45 39.16 0.40
CA TRP A 486 8.14 38.98 -0.21
C TRP A 486 7.99 37.64 -0.92
N LYS A 487 9.09 37.10 -1.48
CA LYS A 487 9.10 35.80 -2.16
C LYS A 487 9.23 34.65 -1.14
N LEU A 488 8.28 33.72 -1.18
CA LEU A 488 8.26 32.53 -0.32
C LEU A 488 9.02 31.35 -0.94
N GLY A 489 8.88 31.14 -2.25
CA GLY A 489 9.53 30.05 -2.97
C GLY A 489 8.76 29.63 -4.22
N SER A 490 9.38 28.75 -5.01
CA SER A 490 8.78 28.11 -6.18
C SER A 490 8.18 26.76 -5.79
N ILE A 491 7.02 26.41 -6.36
CA ILE A 491 6.41 25.07 -6.22
C ILE A 491 6.12 24.52 -7.61
N ASN A 492 6.43 23.24 -7.81
CA ASN A 492 6.02 22.49 -8.99
C ASN A 492 4.77 21.69 -8.65
N ILE A 493 3.82 21.58 -9.58
CA ILE A 493 2.55 20.88 -9.40
C ILE A 493 2.39 19.87 -10.54
N VAL A 494 2.07 18.63 -10.22
CA VAL A 494 1.84 17.56 -11.20
C VAL A 494 0.47 16.93 -10.97
N GLY A 495 -0.37 16.97 -12.00
CA GLY A 495 -1.64 16.26 -12.02
C GLY A 495 -1.48 14.82 -12.49
N GLY A 496 -2.12 13.90 -11.78
CA GLY A 496 -1.98 12.46 -11.97
C GLY A 496 -2.68 11.89 -13.20
N GLY A 497 -3.64 12.62 -13.77
CA GLY A 497 -4.63 12.02 -14.66
C GLY A 497 -5.65 11.22 -13.85
N SER A 498 -6.11 10.08 -14.37
CA SER A 498 -6.86 9.09 -13.59
C SER A 498 -6.37 7.70 -13.95
N SER A 499 -6.10 6.86 -12.95
CA SER A 499 -5.59 5.52 -13.16
C SER A 499 -6.66 4.51 -13.56
N GLY A 500 -7.94 4.77 -13.29
CA GLY A 500 -9.00 3.79 -13.55
C GLY A 500 -10.39 4.32 -13.91
N SER A 501 -10.63 5.63 -13.90
CA SER A 501 -11.95 6.18 -14.23
C SER A 501 -12.21 6.23 -15.74
N ILE A 502 -13.47 5.98 -16.14
CA ILE A 502 -13.94 6.16 -17.52
C ILE A 502 -14.23 7.62 -17.90
N SER A 503 -14.32 8.54 -16.94
CA SER A 503 -14.64 9.96 -17.18
C SER A 503 -13.44 10.79 -17.66
N SER A 504 -12.26 10.17 -17.73
CA SER A 504 -11.07 10.76 -18.32
C SER A 504 -11.24 11.09 -19.81
N ASP A 505 -10.60 12.17 -20.27
CA ASP A 505 -10.66 12.56 -21.69
C ASP A 505 -10.20 11.43 -22.61
N GLY A 506 -11.02 11.13 -23.61
CA GLY A 506 -10.81 10.02 -24.54
C GLY A 506 -10.79 8.63 -23.89
N ARG A 507 -11.31 8.47 -22.66
CA ARG A 507 -11.30 7.22 -21.87
C ARG A 507 -9.89 6.64 -21.71
N ARG A 508 -8.95 7.53 -21.41
CA ARG A 508 -7.53 7.22 -21.24
C ARG A 508 -7.19 7.29 -19.77
N ASN A 509 -6.59 6.23 -19.25
CA ASN A 509 -6.05 6.24 -17.91
C ASN A 509 -4.56 6.58 -17.90
N PHE A 510 -4.06 6.99 -16.75
CA PHE A 510 -2.72 7.49 -16.54
C PHE A 510 -2.09 6.99 -15.24
N PHE A 511 -0.77 6.94 -15.23
CA PHE A 511 0.02 6.90 -14.00
C PHE A 511 1.35 7.63 -14.21
N ASN A 512 2.03 7.97 -13.12
CA ASN A 512 3.31 8.68 -13.18
C ASN A 512 4.39 7.93 -12.40
N LEU A 513 5.64 8.06 -12.86
CA LEU A 513 6.82 7.69 -12.10
C LEU A 513 7.66 8.93 -11.82
N ILE A 514 8.08 9.10 -10.57
CA ILE A 514 8.91 10.22 -10.13
C ILE A 514 10.18 9.65 -9.49
N ARG A 515 11.35 10.18 -9.82
CA ARG A 515 12.58 9.85 -9.08
C ARG A 515 13.52 11.03 -8.94
N VAL A 516 14.38 10.94 -7.95
CA VAL A 516 15.58 11.78 -7.82
C VAL A 516 16.79 10.98 -8.30
N ALA A 517 17.45 11.46 -9.34
CA ALA A 517 18.63 10.86 -9.95
C ALA A 517 19.81 11.83 -9.85
N GLY A 518 20.50 11.83 -8.71
CA GLY A 518 21.55 12.81 -8.40
C GLY A 518 20.95 14.22 -8.30
N PRO A 519 21.47 15.23 -9.01
CA PRO A 519 20.95 16.60 -8.94
C PRO A 519 19.77 16.82 -9.90
N VAL A 520 18.97 15.79 -10.21
CA VAL A 520 17.88 15.89 -11.19
C VAL A 520 16.65 15.17 -10.67
N VAL A 521 15.47 15.79 -10.84
CA VAL A 521 14.18 15.14 -10.70
C VAL A 521 13.69 14.73 -12.08
N GLU A 522 13.29 13.47 -12.22
CA GLU A 522 12.70 12.93 -13.44
C GLU A 522 11.22 12.59 -13.19
N LEU A 523 10.39 12.86 -14.19
CA LEU A 523 8.97 12.51 -14.22
C LEU A 523 8.65 11.80 -15.54
N GLU A 524 8.22 10.54 -15.46
CA GLU A 524 7.70 9.79 -16.60
C GLU A 524 6.18 9.67 -16.46
N MET A 525 5.44 10.05 -17.51
CA MET A 525 3.99 9.93 -17.56
C MET A 525 3.58 8.83 -18.53
N TYR A 526 2.65 7.99 -18.08
CA TYR A 526 2.14 6.85 -18.82
C TYR A 526 0.68 7.05 -19.13
N ARG A 527 0.25 6.55 -20.29
CA ARG A 527 -1.12 6.65 -20.78
C ARG A 527 -1.58 5.31 -21.33
N SER A 528 -2.83 4.95 -21.05
CA SER A 528 -3.39 3.70 -21.54
C SER A 528 -3.65 3.75 -23.05
N GLN A 529 -3.26 2.70 -23.78
CA GLN A 529 -3.63 2.46 -25.17
C GLN A 529 -4.79 1.46 -25.24
N GLN A 530 -5.90 1.86 -25.87
CA GLN A 530 -7.06 0.98 -26.15
C GLN A 530 -7.51 0.11 -24.95
N GLN A 531 -7.36 0.60 -23.72
CA GLN A 531 -7.75 -0.07 -22.47
C GLN A 531 -6.97 -1.38 -22.15
N GLY A 532 -5.89 -1.69 -22.88
CA GLY A 532 -5.17 -2.97 -22.74
C GLY A 532 -3.77 -2.88 -22.13
N SER A 533 -3.10 -1.73 -22.25
CA SER A 533 -1.74 -1.54 -21.76
C SER A 533 -1.46 -0.06 -21.50
N PHE A 534 -0.41 0.24 -20.76
CA PHE A 534 0.11 1.59 -20.62
C PHE A 534 1.39 1.76 -21.44
N GLU A 535 1.50 2.90 -22.11
CA GLU A 535 2.71 3.34 -22.79
C GLU A 535 3.18 4.66 -22.21
N ARG A 536 4.50 4.82 -22.14
CA ARG A 536 5.08 6.12 -21.75
C ARG A 536 4.85 7.12 -22.88
N PHE A 537 4.22 8.25 -22.56
CA PHE A 537 3.90 9.27 -23.56
C PHE A 537 4.62 10.60 -23.33
N MET A 538 5.15 10.86 -22.13
CA MET A 538 5.98 12.04 -21.84
C MET A 538 7.08 11.69 -20.84
N THR A 539 8.25 12.28 -21.04
CA THR A 539 9.35 12.30 -20.07
C THR A 539 9.81 13.73 -19.83
N TRP A 540 9.86 14.11 -18.55
CA TRP A 540 10.31 15.42 -18.09
C TRP A 540 11.53 15.29 -17.18
N ARG A 541 12.43 16.27 -17.25
CA ARG A 541 13.52 16.43 -16.28
C ARG A 541 13.63 17.85 -15.78
N ALA A 542 14.05 18.00 -14.54
CA ALA A 542 14.33 19.29 -13.93
C ALA A 542 15.53 19.17 -12.97
N PRO A 543 16.57 20.02 -13.13
CA PRO A 543 17.66 20.09 -12.17
C PRO A 543 17.19 20.48 -10.76
N LEU A 544 17.82 19.90 -9.73
CA LEU A 544 17.78 20.38 -8.35
C LEU A 544 18.88 21.43 -8.20
N VAL A 545 18.49 22.66 -7.90
CA VAL A 545 19.40 23.81 -7.77
C VAL A 545 19.28 24.43 -6.39
N SER A 546 20.35 25.03 -5.89
CA SER A 546 20.24 25.91 -4.73
C SER A 546 19.49 27.18 -5.11
N GLY A 547 18.38 27.44 -4.42
CA GLY A 547 17.56 28.63 -4.61
C GLY A 547 18.30 29.91 -4.24
N ALA A 548 17.90 31.03 -4.85
CA ALA A 548 18.50 32.35 -4.61
C ALA A 548 18.27 32.88 -3.17
N VAL A 549 17.44 32.18 -2.39
CA VAL A 549 16.87 32.61 -1.12
C VAL A 549 17.16 31.54 -0.06
N GLY A 550 18.29 31.68 0.66
CA GLY A 550 18.57 30.94 1.91
C GLY A 550 18.92 29.45 1.77
N ASP A 551 19.75 29.08 0.78
CA ASP A 551 20.30 27.71 0.59
C ASP A 551 19.25 26.58 0.55
N ARG A 552 18.01 26.88 0.16
CA ARG A 552 16.96 25.87 -0.04
C ARG A 552 17.08 25.24 -1.42
N LEU A 553 16.93 23.93 -1.51
CA LEU A 553 16.84 23.26 -2.80
C LEU A 553 15.55 23.69 -3.53
N GLU A 554 15.64 23.85 -4.84
CA GLU A 554 14.52 24.12 -5.72
C GLU A 554 14.60 23.18 -6.93
N ILE A 555 13.45 22.69 -7.38
CA ILE A 555 13.37 22.05 -8.70
C ILE A 555 13.31 23.19 -9.73
N ALA A 556 14.24 23.21 -10.69
CA ALA A 556 14.31 24.15 -11.80
C ALA A 556 13.18 23.91 -12.84
N PRO A 557 12.99 24.77 -13.85
CA PRO A 557 11.92 24.57 -14.84
C PRO A 557 12.02 23.21 -15.54
N TRP A 558 10.88 22.55 -15.72
CA TRP A 558 10.80 21.26 -16.40
C TRP A 558 11.16 21.37 -17.88
N GLN A 559 11.93 20.39 -18.36
CA GLN A 559 12.32 20.24 -19.75
C GLN A 559 11.76 18.91 -20.28
N VAL A 560 11.04 18.97 -21.40
CA VAL A 560 10.59 17.75 -22.12
C VAL A 560 11.79 17.10 -22.77
N ILE A 561 11.89 15.78 -22.64
CA ILE A 561 12.92 14.97 -23.30
C ILE A 561 12.37 14.21 -24.48
N SER A 562 11.21 13.58 -24.30
CA SER A 562 10.58 12.69 -25.28
C SER A 562 9.11 12.48 -24.99
#